data_AF-A0A0M1JAZ7-F1
#
_entry.id   AF-A0A0M1JAZ7-F1
#
_cell.length_a   1.000
_cell.length_b   1.000
_cell.length_c   1.000
_cell.angle_alpha   90.00
_cell.angle_beta   90.00
_cell.angle_gamma   90.00
#
_symmetry.space_group_name_H-M   'P 1'
#
loop_
_entity.id
_entity.type
_entity.pdbx_description
1 polymer ?
#
loop_
_entity_poly.entity_id
_entity_poly.type
_entity_poly.pdbx_seq_one_letter_code
_entity_poly.pdbx_strand_id
1 'polypeptide(L)'
;MEIQAQLPGRKLTITQQIWLNMCLTGILLTNTVNWKAFERVGLGEYKAKAISWMFRYSKLLWDSLLKVSLSLVLRRLGVMEGALVIDDTDHQRSKRTKRI
;
A
#
# COMPACT_ATOMS: atom_id res chain seq x y z
N MET A 1 -11.00 -9.66 10.39
CA MET A 1 -10.66 -11.06 10.77
C MET A 1 -9.91 -11.82 9.67
N GLU A 2 -10.05 -11.49 8.38
CA GLU A 2 -9.42 -12.26 7.29
C GLU A 2 -7.90 -12.05 7.09
N ILE A 3 -7.34 -10.91 7.52
CA ILE A 3 -5.89 -10.64 7.41
C ILE A 3 -5.05 -11.67 8.19
N GLN A 4 -5.59 -12.21 9.28
CA GLN A 4 -4.88 -13.14 10.16
C GLN A 4 -4.71 -14.54 9.55
N ALA A 5 -5.56 -14.93 8.60
CA ALA A 5 -5.48 -16.24 7.96
C ALA A 5 -4.34 -16.33 6.92
N GLN A 6 -3.91 -15.20 6.36
CA GLN A 6 -2.88 -15.15 5.32
C GLN A 6 -1.48 -14.78 5.83
N LEU A 7 -1.34 -14.38 7.11
CA LEU A 7 -0.07 -14.01 7.74
C LEU A 7 0.06 -14.66 9.13
N PRO A 8 0.34 -15.97 9.21
CA PRO A 8 0.52 -16.64 10.50
C PRO A 8 1.73 -16.03 11.24
N GLY A 9 1.48 -15.47 12.42
CA GLY A 9 2.53 -15.00 13.34
C GLY A 9 2.99 -13.54 13.21
N ARG A 10 2.53 -12.77 12.21
CA ARG A 10 2.86 -11.33 12.10
C ARG A 10 1.60 -10.48 12.12
N LYS A 11 1.22 -10.03 13.32
CA LYS A 11 0.13 -9.06 13.52
C LYS A 11 0.68 -7.64 13.46
N LEU A 12 -0.05 -6.74 12.80
CA LEU A 12 0.20 -5.30 12.93
C LEU A 12 0.03 -4.89 14.40
N THR A 13 0.91 -4.02 14.90
CA THR A 13 0.72 -3.45 16.23
C THR A 13 -0.53 -2.57 16.25
N ILE A 14 -1.10 -2.33 17.44
CA ILE A 14 -2.27 -1.45 17.60
C ILE A 14 -1.98 -0.06 17.03
N THR A 15 -0.79 0.48 17.31
CA THR A 15 -0.36 1.79 16.78
C THR A 15 -0.31 1.81 15.26
N GLN A 16 0.19 0.75 14.62
CA GLN A 16 0.21 0.63 13.16
C GLN A 16 -1.19 0.57 12.58
N GLN A 17 -2.11 -0.16 13.21
CA GLN A 17 -3.51 -0.25 12.79
C GLN A 17 -4.22 1.10 12.91
N ILE A 18 -4.08 1.79 14.05
CA ILE A 18 -4.66 3.12 14.27
C ILE A 18 -4.13 4.09 13.23
N TRP A 19 -2.82 4.08 12.98
CA TRP A 19 -2.20 4.97 12.00
C TRP A 19 -2.68 4.70 10.57
N LEU A 20 -2.80 3.43 10.16
CA LEU A 20 -3.35 3.05 8.85
C LEU A 20 -4.83 3.48 8.72
N ASN A 21 -5.64 3.24 9.76
CA ASN A 21 -7.04 3.67 9.78
C ASN A 21 -7.16 5.19 9.65
N MET A 22 -6.32 5.95 10.35
CA MET A 22 -6.26 7.41 10.23
C MET A 22 -5.97 7.83 8.78
N CYS A 23 -5.00 7.20 8.11
CA CYS A 23 -4.67 7.48 6.72
C CYS A 23 -5.85 7.19 5.78
N LEU A 24 -6.50 6.02 5.93
CA LEU A 24 -7.67 5.65 5.13
C LEU A 24 -8.82 6.64 5.33
N THR A 25 -9.12 7.01 6.57
CA THR A 25 -10.16 8.00 6.87
C THR A 25 -9.90 9.32 6.16
N GLY A 26 -8.66 9.83 6.17
CA GLY A 26 -8.40 11.08 5.47
C GLY A 26 -8.38 10.96 3.95
N ILE A 27 -8.03 9.82 3.36
CA ILE A 27 -8.22 9.59 1.91
C ILE A 27 -9.72 9.64 1.58
N LEU A 28 -10.56 8.98 2.37
CA LEU A 28 -12.02 8.99 2.18
C LEU A 28 -12.60 10.41 2.35
N LEU A 29 -12.17 11.12 3.39
CA LEU A 29 -12.66 12.46 3.69
C LEU A 29 -12.25 13.49 2.64
N THR A 30 -11.06 13.35 2.07
CA THR A 30 -10.57 14.24 1.00
C THR A 30 -10.93 13.76 -0.40
N ASN A 31 -11.49 12.55 -0.52
CA ASN A 31 -11.75 11.84 -1.78
C ASN A 31 -10.54 11.86 -2.76
N THR A 32 -9.32 11.97 -2.23
CA THR A 32 -8.08 12.07 -3.02
C THR A 32 -6.92 11.45 -2.24
N VAL A 33 -5.89 10.97 -2.95
CA VAL A 33 -4.63 10.55 -2.34
C VAL A 33 -3.67 11.74 -2.34
N ASN A 34 -3.95 12.75 -1.51
CA ASN A 34 -3.14 13.96 -1.39
C ASN A 34 -2.88 14.31 0.08
N TRP A 35 -1.64 14.12 0.54
CA TRP A 35 -1.26 14.39 1.93
C TRP A 35 -1.33 15.86 2.33
N LYS A 36 -1.28 16.79 1.37
CA LYS A 36 -1.50 18.22 1.65
C LYS A 36 -2.98 18.54 1.84
N ALA A 37 -3.86 17.88 1.10
CA ALA A 37 -5.30 17.97 1.35
C ALA A 37 -5.65 17.37 2.72
N PHE A 38 -5.09 16.21 3.05
CA PHE A 38 -5.21 15.58 4.37
C PHE A 38 -4.78 16.54 5.49
N GLU A 39 -3.58 17.10 5.38
CA GLU A 39 -3.02 18.04 6.36
C GLU A 39 -3.96 19.24 6.56
N ARG A 40 -4.52 19.79 5.48
CA ARG A 40 -5.44 20.94 5.55
C ARG A 40 -6.75 20.59 6.26
N VAL A 41 -7.35 19.44 5.93
CA VAL A 41 -8.59 19.00 6.56
C VAL A 41 -8.39 18.63 8.03
N GLY A 42 -7.23 18.07 8.37
CA GLY A 42 -6.81 17.83 9.75
C GLY A 42 -6.26 19.06 10.48
N LEU A 43 -6.52 20.28 9.98
CA LEU A 43 -6.08 21.55 10.57
C LEU A 43 -4.57 21.64 10.90
N GLY A 44 -3.75 20.87 10.19
CA GLY A 44 -2.31 20.85 10.36
C GLY A 44 -1.79 20.03 11.54
N GLU A 45 -2.65 19.30 12.27
CA GLU A 45 -2.28 18.39 13.37
C GLU A 45 -1.30 17.31 12.91
N TYR A 46 -1.52 16.77 11.71
CA TYR A 46 -0.62 15.80 11.10
C TYR A 46 -0.02 16.33 9.81
N LYS A 47 1.30 16.59 9.82
CA LYS A 47 2.00 17.18 8.67
C LYS A 47 2.10 16.20 7.51
N ALA A 48 1.89 16.68 6.28
CA ALA A 48 2.05 15.87 5.08
C ALA A 48 3.43 15.18 4.99
N LYS A 49 4.47 15.87 5.47
CA LYS A 49 5.84 15.32 5.54
C LYS A 49 5.92 14.11 6.49
N ALA A 50 5.24 14.14 7.64
CA ALA A 50 5.22 13.04 8.59
C ALA A 50 4.49 11.82 8.02
N ILE A 51 3.34 12.04 7.36
CA ILE A 51 2.60 10.97 6.65
C ILE A 51 3.51 10.33 5.59
N SER A 52 4.12 11.17 4.75
CA SER A 52 4.98 10.70 3.67
C SER A 52 6.25 10.00 4.18
N TRP A 53 6.75 10.40 5.35
CA TRP A 53 7.91 9.76 5.98
C TRP A 53 7.54 8.36 6.46
N MET A 54 6.38 8.21 7.11
CA MET A 54 5.91 6.90 7.57
C MET A 54 5.75 5.91 6.41
N PHE A 55 5.17 6.30 5.28
CA PHE A 55 5.07 5.41 4.12
C PHE A 55 6.43 4.96 3.57
N ARG A 56 7.46 5.80 3.65
CA ARG A 56 8.79 5.51 3.09
C ARG A 56 9.73 4.78 4.04
N TYR A 57 9.63 5.06 5.33
CA TYR A 57 10.66 4.65 6.30
C TYR A 57 10.12 3.83 7.46
N SER A 58 8.80 3.67 7.61
CA SER A 58 8.26 2.84 8.67
C SER A 58 8.55 1.35 8.42
N LYS A 59 8.73 0.61 9.52
CA LYS A 59 8.87 -0.85 9.51
C LYS A 59 7.51 -1.54 9.38
N LEU A 60 6.73 -1.13 8.38
CA LEU A 60 5.47 -1.77 8.01
C LEU A 60 5.75 -2.85 6.97
N LEU A 61 5.02 -3.96 7.07
CA LEU A 61 5.12 -5.09 6.14
C LEU A 61 4.29 -4.80 4.88
N TRP A 62 4.69 -3.78 4.12
CA TRP A 62 3.96 -3.26 2.97
C TRP A 62 3.62 -4.34 1.94
N ASP A 63 4.58 -5.20 1.60
CA ASP A 63 4.37 -6.30 0.64
C ASP A 63 3.27 -7.26 1.09
N SER A 64 3.27 -7.59 2.38
CA SER A 64 2.26 -8.44 2.99
C SER A 64 0.89 -7.77 3.00
N LEU A 65 0.83 -6.49 3.36
CA LEU A 65 -0.42 -5.71 3.35
C LEU A 65 -1.01 -5.62 1.94
N LEU A 66 -0.17 -5.37 0.93
CA LEU A 66 -0.60 -5.29 -0.46
C LEU A 66 -1.16 -6.64 -0.94
N LYS A 67 -0.43 -7.74 -0.70
CA LYS A 67 -0.87 -9.09 -1.08
C LYS A 67 -2.23 -9.46 -0.48
N VAL A 68 -2.41 -9.20 0.83
CA VAL A 68 -3.67 -9.49 1.52
C VAL A 68 -4.79 -8.58 1.03
N SER A 69 -4.52 -7.28 0.85
CA SER A 69 -5.51 -6.33 0.33
C SER A 69 -6.00 -6.73 -1.06
N LEU A 70 -5.08 -7.06 -1.97
CA LEU A 70 -5.43 -7.54 -3.32
C LEU A 70 -6.21 -8.84 -3.26
N SER A 71 -5.77 -9.81 -2.45
CA SER A 71 -6.48 -11.08 -2.28
C SER A 71 -7.92 -10.87 -1.83
N LEU A 72 -8.15 -9.94 -0.91
CA LEU A 72 -9.49 -9.60 -0.43
C LEU A 72 -10.35 -8.97 -1.53
N VAL A 73 -9.80 -8.02 -2.29
CA VAL A 73 -10.51 -7.36 -3.39
C VAL A 73 -10.87 -8.36 -4.49
N LEU A 74 -9.92 -9.19 -4.92
CA LEU A 74 -10.13 -10.20 -5.97
C LEU A 74 -11.21 -11.20 -5.56
N ARG A 75 -11.17 -11.72 -4.32
CA ARG A 75 -12.21 -12.61 -3.79
C ARG A 75 -13.59 -11.95 -3.77
N ARG A 76 -13.69 -10.68 -3.36
CA ARG A 76 -14.95 -9.94 -3.36
C ARG A 76 -15.51 -9.71 -4.77
N LEU A 77 -14.63 -9.58 -5.76
CA LEU A 77 -15.01 -9.45 -7.16
C LEU A 77 -15.26 -10.80 -7.85
N GLY A 78 -15.06 -11.94 -7.15
CA GLY A 78 -15.20 -13.28 -7.73
C GLY A 78 -14.09 -13.66 -8.70
N VAL A 79 -12.96 -12.95 -8.69
CA VAL A 79 -11.80 -13.26 -9.53
C VAL A 79 -10.98 -14.36 -8.87
N MET A 80 -11.09 -15.57 -9.42
CA MET A 80 -10.47 -16.79 -8.88
C MET A 80 -9.22 -17.22 -9.64
N GLU A 81 -9.05 -16.72 -10.86
CA GLU A 81 -7.95 -17.07 -11.77
C GLU A 81 -7.45 -15.82 -12.51
N GLY A 82 -6.24 -15.91 -13.04
CA GLY A 82 -5.63 -14.83 -13.80
C GLY A 82 -4.38 -15.34 -14.53
N ALA A 83 -3.96 -14.60 -15.55
CA ALA A 83 -2.71 -14.87 -16.26
C ALA A 83 -1.59 -14.04 -15.62
N LEU A 84 -0.45 -14.69 -15.32
CA LEU A 84 0.76 -13.98 -14.96
C LEU A 84 1.36 -13.38 -16.23
N VAL A 85 1.25 -12.07 -16.38
CA VAL A 85 1.92 -11.31 -17.44
C VAL A 85 3.20 -10.74 -16.85
N ILE A 86 4.35 -11.26 -17.28
CA ILE A 86 5.67 -10.72 -16.91
C ILE A 86 6.04 -9.71 -17.99
N ASP A 87 5.92 -8.42 -17.65
CA ASP A 87 6.35 -7.33 -18.50
C ASP A 87 7.74 -6.84 -18.07
N ASP A 88 8.74 -6.95 -18.95
CA ASP A 88 10.12 -6.50 -18.73
C ASP A 88 10.44 -5.24 -19.55
N THR A 89 9.41 -4.45 -19.88
CA THR A 89 9.55 -3.28 -20.77
C THR A 89 10.19 -2.06 -20.07
N ASP A 90 10.25 -2.05 -18.73
CA ASP A 90 10.80 -0.91 -17.96
C ASP A 90 12.34 -0.91 -17.83
N HIS A 91 13.02 -1.99 -18.22
CA HIS A 91 14.47 -1.96 -18.38
C HIS A 91 14.82 -1.55 -19.81
N GLN A 92 15.25 -0.29 -20.01
CA GLN A 92 15.96 0.06 -21.23
C GLN A 92 17.10 -0.94 -21.41
N ARG A 93 17.03 -1.73 -22.48
CA ARG A 93 18.07 -2.69 -22.85
C ARG A 93 19.43 -1.99 -22.72
N SER A 94 20.33 -2.55 -21.91
CA SER A 94 21.71 -2.09 -21.87
C SER A 94 22.29 -2.16 -23.30
N LYS A 95 22.68 -1.01 -23.86
CA LYS A 95 23.28 -0.90 -25.20
C LYS A 95 24.61 -1.65 -25.34
N ARG A 96 25.09 -2.27 -24.25
CA ARG A 96 26.39 -2.94 -24.16
C ARG A 96 26.35 -4.44 -24.44
N THR A 97 25.17 -5.07 -24.49
CA THR A 97 25.05 -6.50 -24.79
C THR A 97 24.86 -6.71 -26.30
N LYS A 98 25.85 -7.35 -26.94
CA LYS A 98 25.94 -7.56 -28.39
C LYS A 98 25.44 -8.94 -28.88
N ARG A 99 25.02 -9.85 -27.99
CA ARG A 99 24.53 -11.19 -28.38
C ARG A 99 23.31 -11.59 -27.57
N ILE A 100 22.39 -12.25 -28.27
CA ILE A 100 21.26 -13.02 -27.74
C ILE A 100 21.80 -14.41 -27.39
#